data_AF-A0A9E3TVV6-F1
#
_entry.id   AF-A0A9E3TVV6-F1
#
_cell.length_a   1.000
_cell.length_b   1.000
_cell.length_c   1.000
_cell.angle_alpha   90.00
_cell.angle_beta   90.00
_cell.angle_gamma   90.00
#
_symmetry.space_group_name_H-M   'P 1'
#
loop_
_entity.id
_entity.type
_entity.pdbx_description
1 polymer ?
#
loop_
_entity_poly.entity_id
_entity_poly.type
_entity_poly.pdbx_seq_one_letter_code
_entity_poly.pdbx_strand_id
1 'polypeptide(L)'
;MKSRPKSITVDMFPFLSVLCCVIGVLILFMLLIVSTRIVDARQAAALSPRTELGSSLTEQDYLQLQSRLDELANELADRTEQLGSLLERRDELLALAALQRTEAELAVGDGLLDGVQLVEHPVCKLIPVREPGVRQKQPRFIEVDAEGFIVQPGDRRFSIRDIPTEDEQIDRSATPTAPFQVHLRTAFEKRANEYLLFLVRPNGVEAFEVARQYIIATYPPPPRSSALSAIDLGWEPFAEEWSLLAQSEEN
;
A
#
# COMPACT_ATOMS: atom_id res chain seq x y z
N MET A 1 -72.49 -14.84 5.09
CA MET A 1 -72.14 -13.73 6.01
C MET A 1 -70.63 -13.50 5.90
N LYS A 2 -70.20 -12.30 5.47
CA LYS A 2 -68.81 -11.97 5.12
C LYS A 2 -67.97 -11.70 6.39
N SER A 3 -66.87 -12.42 6.54
CA SER A 3 -65.85 -12.22 7.59
C SER A 3 -65.07 -10.93 7.34
N ARG A 4 -64.90 -10.09 8.38
CA ARG A 4 -64.04 -8.90 8.38
C ARG A 4 -62.65 -9.28 8.94
N PRO A 5 -61.54 -8.89 8.31
CA PRO A 5 -60.21 -9.10 8.90
C PRO A 5 -59.92 -8.07 10.01
N LYS A 6 -59.34 -8.53 11.13
CA LYS A 6 -58.84 -7.69 12.22
C LYS A 6 -57.43 -7.19 11.87
N SER A 7 -57.25 -5.86 11.84
CA SER A 7 -55.93 -5.23 11.75
C SER A 7 -55.20 -5.35 13.09
N ILE A 8 -54.05 -6.03 13.09
CA ILE A 8 -53.12 -6.08 14.22
C ILE A 8 -52.29 -4.79 14.18
N THR A 9 -52.58 -3.86 15.08
CA THR A 9 -51.73 -2.70 15.36
C THR A 9 -50.64 -3.15 16.31
N VAL A 10 -49.44 -3.38 15.79
CA VAL A 10 -48.25 -3.61 16.61
C VAL A 10 -47.85 -2.26 17.20
N ASP A 11 -48.10 -2.05 18.49
CA ASP A 11 -47.63 -0.86 19.20
C ASP A 11 -46.10 -0.87 19.24
N MET A 12 -45.47 0.04 18.48
CA MET A 12 -44.02 0.24 18.44
C MET A 12 -43.44 0.96 19.68
N PHE A 13 -44.29 1.27 20.66
CA PHE A 13 -43.93 2.06 21.85
C PHE A 13 -42.84 1.46 22.75
N PRO A 14 -42.76 0.14 23.01
CA PRO A 14 -41.70 -0.40 23.88
C PRO A 14 -40.35 -0.56 23.18
N PHE A 15 -40.32 -0.71 21.85
CA PHE A 15 -39.05 -0.83 21.12
C PHE A 15 -38.35 0.51 20.96
N LEU A 16 -39.11 1.58 20.71
CA LEU A 16 -38.56 2.92 20.55
C LEU A 16 -37.92 3.43 21.85
N SER A 17 -38.52 3.12 23.00
CA SER A 17 -37.98 3.54 24.31
C SER A 17 -36.67 2.83 24.65
N VAL A 18 -36.56 1.53 24.36
CA VAL A 18 -35.32 0.77 24.54
C VAL A 18 -34.25 1.25 23.57
N LEU A 19 -34.59 1.45 22.30
CA LEU A 19 -33.65 1.96 21.29
C LEU A 19 -33.12 3.35 21.67
N CYS A 20 -34.01 4.27 22.08
CA CYS A 20 -33.64 5.61 22.52
C CYS A 20 -32.74 5.56 23.77
N CYS A 21 -33.04 4.66 24.71
CA CYS A 21 -32.22 4.45 25.91
C CYS A 21 -30.82 3.94 25.56
N VAL A 22 -30.70 2.96 24.65
CA VAL A 22 -29.40 2.44 24.19
C VAL A 22 -28.59 3.53 23.48
N ILE A 23 -29.22 4.31 22.61
CA ILE A 23 -28.56 5.44 21.93
C ILE A 23 -28.08 6.49 22.94
N GLY A 24 -28.90 6.83 23.95
CA GLY A 24 -28.51 7.77 25.00
C GLY A 24 -27.31 7.31 25.81
N VAL A 25 -27.27 6.03 26.20
CA VAL A 25 -26.12 5.45 26.93
C VAL A 25 -24.86 5.45 26.06
N LEU A 26 -24.98 5.12 24.76
CA LEU A 26 -23.84 5.15 23.83
C LEU A 26 -23.29 6.56 23.64
N ILE A 27 -24.14 7.58 23.50
CA ILE A 27 -23.70 8.98 23.37
C ILE A 27 -23.01 9.44 24.66
N LEU A 28 -23.56 9.12 25.84
CA LEU A 28 -22.95 9.46 27.12
C LEU A 28 -21.56 8.80 27.26
N PHE A 29 -21.44 7.53 26.89
CA PHE A 29 -20.16 6.81 26.94
C PHE A 29 -19.14 7.38 25.97
N MET A 30 -19.57 7.76 24.77
CA MET A 30 -18.73 8.41 23.77
C MET A 30 -18.21 9.77 24.27
N LEU A 31 -19.10 10.62 24.82
CA LEU A 31 -18.72 11.91 25.43
C LEU A 31 -17.76 11.73 26.61
N LEU A 32 -17.96 10.69 27.42
CA LEU A 32 -17.07 10.36 28.53
C LEU A 32 -15.67 9.96 28.05
N ILE A 33 -15.58 9.08 27.04
CA ILE A 33 -14.30 8.67 26.44
C ILE A 33 -13.57 9.86 25.80
N VAL A 34 -14.30 10.73 25.09
CA VAL A 34 -13.70 11.94 24.48
C VAL A 34 -13.19 12.88 25.57
N SER A 35 -13.94 13.06 26.65
CA SER A 35 -13.54 13.91 27.77
C SER A 35 -12.33 13.35 28.54
N THR A 36 -12.24 12.03 28.76
CA THR A 36 -11.08 11.41 29.41
C THR A 36 -9.84 11.49 28.53
N ARG A 37 -9.95 11.28 27.20
CA ARG A 37 -8.83 11.47 26.27
C ARG A 37 -8.30 12.91 26.25
N ILE A 38 -9.16 13.92 26.40
CA ILE A 38 -8.73 15.33 26.49
C ILE A 38 -8.02 15.62 27.83
N VAL A 39 -8.43 14.99 28.92
CA VAL A 39 -7.78 15.13 30.23
C VAL A 39 -6.43 14.41 30.27
N ASP A 40 -6.33 13.21 29.68
CA ASP A 40 -5.06 12.47 29.58
C ASP A 40 -4.07 13.15 28.64
N ALA A 41 -4.53 13.74 27.53
CA ALA A 41 -3.69 14.56 26.66
C ALA A 41 -3.14 15.81 27.37
N ARG A 42 -3.91 16.42 28.28
CA ARG A 42 -3.45 17.53 29.12
C ARG A 42 -2.49 17.08 30.23
N GLN A 43 -2.67 15.89 30.80
CA GLN A 43 -1.76 15.35 31.83
C GLN A 43 -0.46 14.81 31.24
N ALA A 44 -0.48 14.21 30.05
CA ALA A 44 0.72 13.81 29.32
C ALA A 44 1.57 15.02 28.91
N ALA A 45 0.93 16.16 28.58
CA ALA A 45 1.62 17.44 28.36
C ALA A 45 2.17 18.07 29.65
N ALA A 46 1.70 17.66 30.84
CA ALA A 46 2.14 18.19 32.14
C ALA A 46 3.35 17.47 32.75
N LEU A 47 3.79 16.34 32.17
CA LEU A 47 4.93 15.53 32.64
C LEU A 47 6.24 15.77 31.87
N SER A 48 6.26 16.73 30.94
CA SER A 48 7.52 17.28 30.41
C SER A 48 8.10 18.25 31.44
N PRO A 49 9.43 18.25 31.69
CA PRO A 49 10.04 19.18 32.62
C PRO A 49 9.75 20.60 32.13
N ARG A 50 8.95 21.30 32.93
CA ARG A 50 8.56 22.70 32.77
C ARG A 50 9.79 23.56 33.04
N THR A 51 10.65 23.69 32.04
CA THR A 51 11.63 24.77 31.99
C THR A 51 10.84 26.05 31.69
N GLU A 52 10.60 26.82 32.75
CA GLU A 52 10.34 28.26 32.74
C GLU A 52 9.12 28.76 31.94
N LEU A 53 7.93 28.50 32.50
CA LEU A 53 6.74 29.29 32.17
C LEU A 53 6.71 30.53 33.09
N GLY A 54 7.46 31.56 32.72
CA GLY A 54 7.58 32.81 33.46
C GLY A 54 8.27 33.98 32.74
N SER A 55 8.70 33.83 31.48
CA SER A 55 8.96 34.98 30.62
C SER A 55 7.63 35.43 30.00
N SER A 56 7.28 36.69 30.23
CA SER A 56 6.21 37.36 29.49
C SER A 56 6.40 37.07 28.01
N LEU A 57 5.39 36.54 27.32
CA LEU A 57 5.32 36.61 25.85
C LEU A 57 5.68 38.05 25.48
N THR A 58 6.83 38.22 24.86
CA THR A 58 7.29 39.56 24.51
C THR A 58 6.56 40.00 23.25
N GLU A 59 6.40 41.30 23.06
CA GLU A 59 5.83 41.86 21.83
C GLU A 59 6.61 41.39 20.58
N GLN A 60 7.90 41.11 20.75
CA GLN A 60 8.76 40.52 19.73
C GLN A 60 8.36 39.09 19.34
N ASP A 61 7.95 38.26 20.29
CA ASP A 61 7.49 36.89 20.02
C ASP A 61 6.18 36.89 19.21
N TYR A 62 5.29 37.84 19.50
CA TYR A 62 4.04 38.00 18.76
C TYR A 62 4.30 38.45 17.30
N LEU A 63 5.21 39.39 17.11
CA LEU A 63 5.61 39.85 15.77
C LEU A 63 6.28 38.74 14.96
N GLN A 64 7.17 37.94 15.57
CA GLN A 64 7.76 36.77 14.92
C GLN A 64 6.71 35.70 14.57
N LEU A 65 5.71 35.50 15.43
CA LEU A 65 4.64 34.56 15.14
C LEU A 65 3.77 35.04 13.98
N GLN A 66 3.47 36.34 13.93
CA GLN A 66 2.75 36.95 12.81
C GLN A 66 3.52 36.83 11.49
N SER A 67 4.82 37.15 11.47
CA SER A 67 5.61 37.02 10.24
C SER A 67 5.66 35.58 9.75
N ARG A 68 5.72 34.61 10.68
CA ARG A 68 5.73 33.19 10.33
C ARG A 68 4.38 32.70 9.80
N LEU A 69 3.27 33.25 10.29
CA LEU A 69 1.94 32.97 9.74
C LEU A 69 1.81 33.53 8.31
N ASP A 70 2.33 34.73 8.06
CA ASP A 70 2.33 35.34 6.73
C ASP A 70 3.21 34.55 5.74
N GLU A 71 4.39 34.10 6.18
CA GLU A 71 5.26 33.22 5.39
C GLU A 71 4.55 31.90 5.01
N LEU A 72 3.90 31.24 5.98
CA LEU A 72 3.16 30.01 5.74
C LEU A 72 1.95 30.24 4.82
N ALA A 73 1.26 31.37 4.96
CA ALA A 73 0.14 31.71 4.09
C ALA A 73 0.59 31.90 2.63
N ASN A 74 1.74 32.56 2.42
CA ASN A 74 2.35 32.71 1.10
C ASN A 74 2.80 31.36 0.54
N GLU A 75 3.44 30.50 1.35
CA GLU A 75 3.84 29.16 0.92
C GLU A 75 2.64 28.28 0.52
N LEU A 76 1.53 28.41 1.23
CA LEU A 76 0.28 27.74 0.86
C LEU A 76 -0.29 28.28 -0.45
N ALA A 77 -0.29 29.60 -0.64
CA ALA A 77 -0.72 30.22 -1.89
C ALA A 77 0.12 29.70 -3.08
N ASP A 78 1.44 29.70 -2.96
CA ASP A 78 2.35 29.19 -3.98
C ASP A 78 2.10 27.71 -4.28
N ARG A 79 1.90 26.87 -3.26
CA ARG A 79 1.56 25.45 -3.46
C ARG A 79 0.22 25.26 -4.16
N THR A 80 -0.78 26.08 -3.83
CA THR A 80 -2.09 25.99 -4.51
C THR A 80 -2.01 26.38 -5.98
N GLU A 81 -1.18 27.37 -6.32
CA GLU A 81 -0.92 27.74 -7.71
C GLU A 81 -0.15 26.65 -8.46
N GLN A 82 0.87 26.07 -7.83
CA GLN A 82 1.60 24.92 -8.39
C GLN A 82 0.67 23.74 -8.68
N LEU A 83 -0.21 23.40 -7.74
CA LEU A 83 -1.20 22.33 -7.94
C LEU A 83 -2.15 22.65 -9.12
N GLY A 84 -2.58 23.91 -9.26
CA GLY A 84 -3.35 24.36 -10.41
C GLY A 84 -2.63 24.09 -11.73
N SER A 85 -1.36 24.50 -11.84
CA SER A 85 -0.56 24.30 -13.05
C SER A 85 -0.33 22.81 -13.39
N LEU A 86 -0.17 21.96 -12.37
CA LEU A 86 0.01 20.52 -12.57
C LEU A 86 -1.29 19.85 -13.03
N LEU A 87 -2.44 20.29 -12.51
CA LEU A 87 -3.75 19.79 -12.95
C LEU A 87 -4.03 20.18 -14.40
N GLU A 88 -3.73 21.42 -14.79
CA GLU A 88 -3.84 21.86 -16.18
C GLU A 88 -2.92 21.03 -17.10
N ARG A 89 -1.67 20.81 -16.70
CA ARG A 89 -0.73 20.01 -17.48
C ARG A 89 -1.16 18.55 -17.61
N ARG A 90 -1.73 17.98 -16.54
CA ARG A 90 -2.33 16.65 -16.57
C ARG A 90 -3.48 16.60 -17.59
N ASP A 91 -4.37 17.57 -17.58
CA ASP A 91 -5.53 17.60 -18.47
C ASP A 91 -5.13 17.74 -19.94
N GLU A 92 -4.10 18.55 -20.22
CA GLU A 92 -3.49 18.66 -21.54
C GLU A 92 -2.93 17.32 -22.03
N LEU A 93 -2.19 16.60 -21.17
CA LEU A 93 -1.64 15.29 -21.51
C LEU A 93 -2.73 14.23 -21.75
N LEU A 94 -3.81 14.26 -20.97
CA LEU A 94 -4.96 13.37 -21.17
C LEU A 94 -5.65 13.65 -22.50
N ALA A 95 -5.81 14.92 -22.88
CA ALA A 95 -6.37 15.30 -24.18
C ALA A 95 -5.49 14.79 -25.34
N LEU A 96 -4.17 14.94 -25.24
CA LEU A 96 -3.23 14.41 -26.24
C LEU A 96 -3.29 12.88 -26.34
N ALA A 97 -3.35 12.18 -25.21
CA ALA A 97 -3.46 10.73 -25.19
C ALA A 97 -4.79 10.24 -25.80
N ALA A 98 -5.89 10.97 -25.57
CA ALA A 98 -7.17 10.66 -26.20
C ALA A 98 -7.11 10.83 -27.72
N LEU A 99 -6.48 11.89 -28.23
CA LEU A 99 -6.27 12.10 -29.67
C LEU A 99 -5.44 10.96 -30.28
N GLN A 100 -4.31 10.60 -29.67
CA GLN A 100 -3.48 9.49 -30.16
C GLN A 100 -4.25 8.17 -30.22
N ARG A 101 -5.13 7.89 -29.25
CA ARG A 101 -5.99 6.70 -29.28
C ARG A 101 -6.95 6.73 -30.47
N THR A 102 -7.59 7.86 -30.74
CA THR A 102 -8.48 7.99 -31.91
C THR A 102 -7.73 7.88 -33.23
N GLU A 103 -6.51 8.41 -33.32
CA GLU A 103 -5.65 8.25 -34.49
C GLU A 103 -5.26 6.79 -34.72
N ALA A 104 -4.93 6.06 -33.65
CA ALA A 104 -4.64 4.62 -33.72
C ALA A 104 -5.87 3.80 -34.15
N GLU A 105 -7.06 4.13 -33.64
CA GLU A 105 -8.31 3.48 -34.06
C GLU A 105 -8.63 3.72 -35.55
N LEU A 106 -8.39 4.93 -36.05
CA LEU A 106 -8.55 5.24 -37.47
C LEU A 106 -7.50 4.56 -38.35
N ALA A 107 -6.26 4.42 -37.88
CA ALA A 107 -5.20 3.69 -38.57
C ALA A 107 -5.50 2.17 -38.66
N VAL A 108 -6.18 1.60 -37.67
CA VAL A 108 -6.62 0.20 -37.69
C VAL A 108 -7.78 -0.03 -38.67
N GLY A 109 -8.62 0.99 -38.92
CA GLY A 109 -9.79 0.90 -39.80
C GLY A 109 -9.48 0.79 -41.31
N ASP A 110 -8.30 1.24 -41.76
CA ASP A 110 -7.91 1.22 -43.18
C ASP A 110 -7.11 -0.05 -43.56
N GLY A 111 -6.80 -0.91 -42.57
CA GLY A 111 -6.02 -2.14 -42.72
C GLY A 111 -6.87 -3.43 -42.74
N LEU A 112 -8.00 -3.46 -43.44
CA LEU A 112 -8.77 -4.70 -43.59
C LEU A 112 -8.20 -5.56 -44.74
N LEU A 113 -7.79 -6.78 -44.37
CA LEU A 113 -7.34 -7.93 -45.18
C LEU A 113 -5.82 -8.14 -45.30
N ASP A 114 -5.16 -8.59 -44.22
CA ASP A 114 -4.50 -9.91 -44.21
C ASP A 114 -4.01 -10.30 -42.81
N GLY A 115 -4.32 -11.53 -42.38
CA GLY A 115 -3.64 -12.20 -41.27
C GLY A 115 -3.95 -11.73 -39.84
N VAL A 116 -4.23 -12.69 -38.96
CA VAL A 116 -4.21 -12.51 -37.51
C VAL A 116 -2.82 -12.03 -37.09
N GLN A 117 -2.64 -10.71 -36.91
CA GLN A 117 -1.51 -10.20 -36.14
C GLN A 117 -1.88 -10.39 -34.67
N LEU A 118 -1.36 -11.48 -34.08
CA LEU A 118 -1.02 -11.49 -32.67
C LEU A 118 -0.24 -10.19 -32.45
N VAL A 119 -0.82 -9.25 -31.71
CA VAL A 119 -0.12 -8.04 -31.29
C VAL A 119 1.14 -8.52 -30.59
N GLU A 120 2.29 -8.44 -31.26
CA GLU A 120 3.58 -8.73 -30.67
C GLU A 120 3.80 -7.65 -29.60
N HIS A 121 3.40 -7.96 -28.37
CA HIS A 121 3.75 -7.13 -27.24
C HIS A 121 5.28 -7.03 -27.20
N PRO A 122 5.86 -5.81 -27.14
CA PRO A 122 7.30 -5.66 -27.16
C PRO A 122 7.90 -6.43 -25.98
N VAL A 123 8.74 -7.43 -26.28
CA VAL A 123 9.41 -8.24 -25.27
C VAL A 123 10.46 -7.38 -24.57
N CYS A 124 10.16 -6.92 -23.36
CA CYS A 124 11.12 -6.24 -22.52
C CYS A 124 12.04 -7.27 -21.83
N LYS A 125 13.34 -7.23 -22.16
CA LYS A 125 14.35 -8.06 -21.49
C LYS A 125 14.92 -7.31 -20.28
N LEU A 126 14.62 -7.79 -19.08
CA LEU A 126 15.27 -7.34 -17.84
C LEU A 126 16.69 -7.91 -17.78
N ILE A 127 17.70 -7.05 -17.92
CA ILE A 127 19.11 -7.42 -17.80
C ILE A 127 19.66 -6.77 -16.52
N PRO A 128 20.06 -7.56 -15.50
CA PRO A 128 20.71 -7.01 -14.32
C PRO A 128 22.00 -6.29 -14.72
N VAL A 129 22.17 -5.04 -14.26
CA VAL A 129 23.37 -4.25 -14.53
C VAL A 129 24.57 -4.93 -13.88
N ARG A 130 25.63 -5.15 -14.68
CA ARG A 130 26.87 -5.79 -14.23
C ARG A 130 27.89 -4.74 -13.80
N GLU A 131 28.01 -4.47 -12.50
CA GLU A 131 29.07 -3.59 -11.98
C GLU A 131 30.39 -4.35 -11.75
N PRO A 132 31.54 -3.82 -12.23
CA PRO A 132 32.84 -4.42 -11.98
C PRO A 132 33.19 -4.44 -10.49
N GLY A 133 33.49 -5.62 -9.93
CA GLY A 133 33.89 -5.79 -8.54
C GLY A 133 32.75 -6.04 -7.55
N VAL A 134 31.48 -5.94 -7.98
CA VAL A 134 30.32 -6.30 -7.17
C VAL A 134 29.92 -7.75 -7.45
N ARG A 135 29.71 -8.53 -6.39
CA ARG A 135 29.22 -9.90 -6.51
C ARG A 135 27.77 -9.87 -7.00
N GLN A 136 27.53 -10.28 -8.23
CA GLN A 136 26.19 -10.34 -8.81
C GLN A 136 25.36 -11.41 -8.09
N LYS A 137 24.25 -10.97 -7.51
CA LYS A 137 23.18 -11.86 -7.04
C LYS A 137 22.23 -12.15 -8.20
N GLN A 138 21.68 -13.35 -8.23
CA GLN A 138 20.68 -13.75 -9.20
C GLN A 138 19.29 -13.28 -8.72
N PRO A 139 18.51 -12.58 -9.56
CA PRO A 139 17.13 -12.25 -9.22
C PRO A 139 16.28 -13.51 -9.18
N ARG A 140 15.40 -13.58 -8.19
CA ARG A 140 14.24 -14.45 -8.22
C ARG A 140 12.99 -13.59 -8.35
N PHE A 141 12.31 -13.73 -9.49
CA PHE A 141 11.15 -12.94 -9.82
C PHE A 141 9.90 -13.49 -9.14
N ILE A 142 9.13 -12.61 -8.51
CA ILE A 142 7.85 -12.90 -7.90
C ILE A 142 6.83 -11.92 -8.46
N GLU A 143 5.93 -12.40 -9.31
CA GLU A 143 4.80 -11.59 -9.76
C GLU A 143 3.74 -11.55 -8.67
N VAL A 144 3.15 -10.37 -8.45
CA VAL A 144 2.15 -10.14 -7.41
C VAL A 144 0.89 -9.57 -8.02
N ASP A 145 -0.23 -10.20 -7.75
CA ASP A 145 -1.56 -9.73 -8.12
C ASP A 145 -2.53 -9.83 -6.92
N ALA A 146 -3.81 -9.52 -7.16
CA ALA A 146 -4.82 -9.56 -6.11
C ALA A 146 -5.09 -10.96 -5.54
N GLU A 147 -4.78 -12.03 -6.27
CA GLU A 147 -5.06 -13.40 -5.84
C GLU A 147 -3.85 -14.02 -5.10
N GLY A 148 -2.63 -13.53 -5.39
CA GLY A 148 -1.44 -13.86 -4.62
C GLY A 148 -0.13 -13.69 -5.39
N PHE A 149 0.72 -14.71 -5.33
CA PHE A 149 2.12 -14.63 -5.77
C PHE A 149 2.43 -15.72 -6.80
N ILE A 150 3.07 -15.35 -7.91
CA ILE A 150 3.59 -16.31 -8.88
C ILE A 150 5.11 -16.26 -8.83
N VAL A 151 5.73 -17.38 -8.48
CA VAL A 151 7.19 -17.47 -8.42
C VAL A 151 7.75 -18.08 -9.70
N GLN A 152 8.72 -17.39 -10.29
CA GLN A 152 9.37 -17.78 -11.53
C GLN A 152 10.78 -18.36 -11.26
N PRO A 153 11.25 -19.34 -12.07
CA PRO A 153 10.73 -19.83 -13.36
C PRO A 153 9.72 -21.00 -13.29
N GLY A 154 9.03 -21.20 -12.16
CA GLY A 154 8.16 -22.37 -11.95
C GLY A 154 6.66 -22.13 -12.18
N ASP A 155 6.27 -20.90 -12.54
CA ASP A 155 4.88 -20.42 -12.63
C ASP A 155 3.98 -20.89 -11.46
N ARG A 156 4.58 -21.00 -10.27
CA ARG A 156 3.88 -21.58 -9.12
C ARG A 156 3.13 -20.48 -8.40
N ARG A 157 1.81 -20.53 -8.51
CA ARG A 157 0.89 -19.62 -7.82
C ARG A 157 0.71 -20.02 -6.36
N PHE A 158 0.86 -19.05 -5.47
CA PHE A 158 0.61 -19.15 -4.05
C PHE A 158 -0.48 -18.14 -3.68
N SER A 159 -1.33 -18.50 -2.74
CA SER A 159 -2.41 -17.60 -2.32
C SER A 159 -1.90 -16.57 -1.33
N ILE A 160 -2.47 -15.36 -1.35
CA ILE A 160 -2.23 -14.38 -0.28
C ILE A 160 -2.52 -14.94 1.13
N ARG A 161 -3.48 -15.88 1.23
CA ARG A 161 -3.87 -16.54 2.49
C ARG A 161 -2.80 -17.48 3.05
N ASP A 162 -1.77 -17.80 2.26
CA ASP A 162 -0.64 -18.60 2.70
C ASP A 162 0.33 -17.79 3.60
N ILE A 163 0.11 -16.47 3.70
CA ILE A 163 0.86 -15.57 4.57
C ILE A 163 0.08 -15.35 5.87
N PRO A 164 0.68 -15.63 7.04
CA PRO A 164 0.08 -15.33 8.33
C PRO A 164 -0.04 -13.81 8.50
N THR A 165 -1.22 -13.35 8.88
CA THR A 165 -1.46 -11.94 9.24
C THR A 165 -0.90 -11.67 10.65
N GLU A 166 -0.64 -10.40 10.98
CA GLU A 166 -0.09 -9.98 12.28
C GLU A 166 -0.85 -10.51 13.51
N ASP A 167 -2.15 -10.81 13.37
CA ASP A 167 -3.01 -11.37 14.43
C ASP A 167 -2.66 -12.83 14.77
N GLU A 168 -2.10 -13.58 13.81
CA GLU A 168 -1.52 -14.89 14.07
C GLU A 168 -0.08 -14.70 14.53
N GLN A 169 0.21 -15.02 15.81
CA GLN A 169 1.57 -14.95 16.33
C GLN A 169 2.54 -15.67 15.39
N ILE A 170 3.41 -14.90 14.73
CA ILE A 170 4.47 -15.44 13.87
C ILE A 170 5.47 -16.16 14.77
N ASP A 171 5.26 -17.45 14.98
CA ASP A 171 6.22 -18.32 15.65
C ASP A 171 7.44 -18.51 14.73
N ARG A 172 8.50 -17.76 15.03
CA ARG A 172 9.78 -17.79 14.29
C ARG A 172 10.48 -19.15 14.35
N SER A 173 10.09 -20.02 15.28
CA SER A 173 10.64 -21.37 15.43
C SER A 173 9.78 -22.44 14.75
N ALA A 174 8.54 -22.11 14.38
CA ALA A 174 7.65 -23.01 13.67
C ALA A 174 8.21 -23.32 12.28
N THR A 175 8.11 -24.58 11.88
CA THR A 175 8.51 -25.00 10.54
C THR A 175 7.55 -24.35 9.53
N PRO A 176 8.05 -23.59 8.53
CA PRO A 176 7.22 -23.03 7.46
C PRO A 176 6.37 -24.12 6.83
N THR A 177 5.06 -24.05 7.02
CA THR A 177 4.09 -25.04 6.53
C THR A 177 3.51 -24.62 5.18
N ALA A 178 3.32 -23.32 4.98
CA ALA A 178 2.74 -22.82 3.75
C ALA A 178 3.79 -22.81 2.61
N PRO A 179 3.42 -23.18 1.37
CA PRO A 179 4.36 -23.31 0.27
C PRO A 179 5.15 -22.02 -0.04
N PHE A 180 4.52 -20.86 0.10
CA PHE A 180 5.18 -19.56 -0.07
C PHE A 180 6.25 -19.30 1.01
N GLN A 181 5.96 -19.64 2.27
CA GLN A 181 6.90 -19.47 3.37
C GLN A 181 8.12 -20.38 3.21
N VAL A 182 7.91 -21.62 2.76
CA VAL A 182 9.00 -22.54 2.39
C VAL A 182 9.88 -21.92 1.32
N HIS A 183 9.27 -21.28 0.32
CA HIS A 183 9.98 -20.60 -0.75
C HIS A 183 10.81 -19.42 -0.26
N LEU A 184 10.25 -18.57 0.62
CA LEU A 184 10.96 -17.47 1.27
C LEU A 184 12.13 -17.95 2.13
N ARG A 185 11.97 -19.06 2.86
CA ARG A 185 13.09 -19.67 3.61
C ARG A 185 14.23 -20.09 2.67
N THR A 186 13.92 -20.73 1.54
CA THR A 186 14.96 -21.10 0.58
C THR A 186 15.67 -19.86 0.01
N ALA A 187 14.93 -18.78 -0.24
CA ALA A 187 15.54 -17.50 -0.65
C ALA A 187 16.42 -16.92 0.46
N PHE A 188 16.00 -17.00 1.72
CA PHE A 188 16.81 -16.61 2.88
C PHE A 188 18.11 -17.42 2.95
N GLU A 189 18.06 -18.74 2.81
CA GLU A 189 19.25 -19.60 2.84
C GLU A 189 20.25 -19.24 1.73
N LYS A 190 19.74 -18.82 0.57
CA LYS A 190 20.55 -18.43 -0.60
C LYS A 190 20.80 -16.93 -0.73
N ARG A 191 20.46 -16.12 0.27
CA ARG A 191 20.55 -14.64 0.27
C ARG A 191 21.93 -14.04 -0.05
N ALA A 192 23.00 -14.83 0.07
CA ALA A 192 24.34 -14.43 -0.34
C ALA A 192 24.51 -14.37 -1.87
N ASN A 193 23.72 -15.14 -2.61
CA ASN A 193 23.81 -15.30 -4.07
C ASN A 193 22.51 -14.94 -4.79
N GLU A 194 21.37 -14.82 -4.09
CA GLU A 194 20.07 -14.52 -4.68
C GLU A 194 19.41 -13.33 -3.98
N TYR A 195 18.57 -12.61 -4.72
CA TYR A 195 17.71 -11.56 -4.20
C TYR A 195 16.27 -11.73 -4.72
N LEU A 196 15.29 -11.18 -3.99
CA LEU A 196 13.89 -11.23 -4.40
C LEU A 196 13.53 -9.95 -5.15
N LEU A 197 12.92 -10.09 -6.32
CA LEU A 197 12.39 -8.98 -7.11
C LEU A 197 10.90 -9.17 -7.32
N PHE A 198 10.11 -8.29 -6.72
CA PHE A 198 8.65 -8.30 -6.84
C PHE A 198 8.20 -7.50 -8.06
N LEU A 199 7.44 -8.14 -8.95
CA LEU A 199 6.79 -7.50 -10.09
C LEU A 199 5.33 -7.26 -9.71
N VAL A 200 5.00 -6.03 -9.31
CA VAL A 200 3.73 -5.72 -8.66
C VAL A 200 2.72 -5.23 -9.70
N ARG A 201 1.65 -6.00 -9.92
CA ARG A 201 0.53 -5.57 -10.76
C ARG A 201 -0.26 -4.43 -10.11
N PRO A 202 -0.99 -3.59 -10.87
CA PRO A 202 -1.80 -2.51 -10.30
C PRO A 202 -2.79 -2.98 -9.24
N ASN A 203 -3.31 -4.21 -9.38
CA ASN A 203 -4.22 -4.84 -8.42
C ASN A 203 -3.52 -5.62 -7.29
N GLY A 204 -2.19 -5.78 -7.34
CA GLY A 204 -1.40 -6.59 -6.40
C GLY A 204 -0.74 -5.82 -5.26
N VAL A 205 -0.99 -4.51 -5.14
CA VAL A 205 -0.31 -3.64 -4.15
C VAL A 205 -0.56 -4.10 -2.72
N GLU A 206 -1.80 -4.47 -2.38
CA GLU A 206 -2.16 -4.95 -1.04
C GLU A 206 -1.47 -6.28 -0.70
N ALA A 207 -1.48 -7.22 -1.65
CA ALA A 207 -0.78 -8.50 -1.51
C ALA A 207 0.73 -8.33 -1.33
N PHE A 208 1.33 -7.37 -2.06
CA PHE A 208 2.74 -7.04 -1.92
C PHE A 208 3.07 -6.50 -0.53
N GLU A 209 2.26 -5.58 0.01
CA GLU A 209 2.49 -5.03 1.34
C GLU A 209 2.42 -6.10 2.44
N VAL A 210 1.44 -7.00 2.35
CA VAL A 210 1.34 -8.16 3.28
C VAL A 210 2.60 -9.03 3.22
N ALA A 211 3.08 -9.35 2.01
CA ALA A 211 4.31 -10.14 1.86
C ALA A 211 5.55 -9.39 2.38
N ARG A 212 5.65 -8.09 2.10
CA ARG A 212 6.77 -7.25 2.53
C ARG A 212 6.84 -7.19 4.07
N GLN A 213 5.71 -6.96 4.73
CA GLN A 213 5.63 -6.93 6.19
C GLN A 213 6.03 -8.29 6.80
N TYR A 214 5.50 -9.39 6.24
CA TYR A 214 5.85 -10.73 6.67
C TYR A 214 7.35 -11.03 6.55
N ILE A 215 7.99 -10.64 5.44
CA ILE A 215 9.43 -10.84 5.23
C ILE A 215 10.24 -10.05 6.25
N ILE A 216 9.89 -8.78 6.48
CA ILE A 216 10.58 -7.92 7.45
C ILE A 216 10.43 -8.48 8.88
N ALA A 217 9.24 -8.98 9.24
CA ALA A 217 8.96 -9.53 10.56
C ALA A 217 9.66 -10.88 10.80
N THR A 218 9.71 -11.73 9.78
CA THR A 218 10.27 -13.09 9.84
C THR A 218 11.80 -13.11 9.66
N TYR A 219 12.33 -12.28 8.75
CA TYR A 219 13.74 -12.21 8.38
C TYR A 219 14.29 -10.80 8.57
N PRO A 220 14.34 -10.28 9.81
CA PRO A 220 14.79 -8.92 10.06
C PRO A 220 16.25 -8.74 9.64
N PRO A 221 16.63 -7.53 9.19
CA PRO A 221 18.01 -7.24 8.88
C PRO A 221 18.89 -7.48 10.11
N PRO A 222 20.04 -8.14 9.96
CA PRO A 222 20.92 -8.43 11.07
C PRO A 222 21.50 -7.12 11.64
N PRO A 223 21.86 -7.09 12.95
CA PRO A 223 22.48 -5.92 13.56
C PRO A 223 23.78 -5.57 12.82
N ARG A 224 24.12 -4.28 12.77
CA ARG A 224 25.29 -3.75 12.02
C ARG A 224 26.64 -4.43 12.35
N SER A 225 26.73 -5.14 13.47
CA SER A 225 27.91 -5.88 13.92
C SER A 225 27.97 -7.35 13.46
N SER A 226 26.94 -7.84 12.77
CA SER A 226 26.85 -9.24 12.33
C SER A 226 27.39 -9.42 10.92
N ALA A 227 28.11 -10.53 10.69
CA ALA A 227 28.58 -10.94 9.37
C ALA A 227 27.48 -11.54 8.47
N LEU A 228 26.26 -11.70 8.99
CA LEU A 228 25.12 -12.22 8.24
C LEU A 228 24.56 -11.13 7.31
N SER A 229 24.13 -11.51 6.11
CA SER A 229 23.42 -10.63 5.17
C SER A 229 21.90 -10.75 5.38
N ALA A 230 21.15 -9.67 5.13
CA ALA A 230 19.68 -9.74 5.00
C ALA A 230 19.27 -10.37 3.65
N ILE A 231 17.97 -10.62 3.45
CA ILE A 231 17.43 -10.81 2.10
C ILE A 231 17.39 -9.43 1.43
N ASP A 232 17.98 -9.33 0.25
CA ASP A 232 17.82 -8.13 -0.57
C ASP A 232 16.47 -8.21 -1.30
N LEU A 233 15.71 -7.11 -1.22
CA LEU A 233 14.36 -6.97 -1.72
C LEU A 233 14.30 -5.80 -2.70
N GLY A 234 13.82 -6.04 -3.90
CA GLY A 234 13.46 -5.01 -4.88
C GLY A 234 12.00 -5.16 -5.30
N TRP A 235 11.42 -4.09 -5.84
CA TRP A 235 10.09 -4.13 -6.46
C TRP A 235 10.04 -3.20 -7.67
N GLU A 236 9.28 -3.61 -8.69
CA GLU A 236 9.04 -2.85 -9.91
C GLU A 236 7.55 -2.91 -10.25
N PRO A 237 6.93 -1.81 -10.72
CA PRO A 237 5.57 -1.83 -11.23
C PRO A 237 5.50 -2.70 -12.49
N PHE A 238 4.48 -3.55 -12.58
CA PHE A 238 4.31 -4.51 -13.68
C PHE A 238 2.92 -4.33 -14.30
N ALA A 239 2.86 -3.91 -15.56
CA ALA A 239 1.59 -3.55 -16.19
C ALA A 239 0.66 -4.77 -16.40
N GLU A 240 -0.65 -4.53 -16.51
CA GLU A 240 -1.65 -5.59 -16.59
C GLU A 240 -1.50 -6.42 -17.88
N GLU A 241 -1.12 -5.75 -18.96
CA GLU A 241 -0.88 -6.33 -20.27
C GLU A 241 0.49 -7.00 -20.44
N TRP A 242 1.34 -7.01 -19.41
CA TRP A 242 2.66 -7.63 -19.48
C TRP A 242 2.62 -9.09 -19.04
N SER A 243 3.37 -9.92 -19.76
CA SER A 243 3.63 -11.32 -19.41
C SER A 243 5.12 -11.54 -19.18
N LEU A 244 5.47 -12.22 -18.09
CA LEU A 244 6.87 -12.51 -17.79
C LEU A 244 7.29 -13.80 -18.51
N LEU A 245 8.28 -13.69 -19.39
CA LEU A 245 8.94 -14.84 -20.00
C LEU A 245 10.27 -15.06 -19.30
N ALA A 246 10.28 -15.92 -18.29
CA ALA A 246 11.51 -16.33 -17.61
C ALA A 246 12.24 -17.39 -18.45
N GLN A 247 13.21 -16.97 -19.27
CA GLN A 247 14.12 -17.90 -19.92
C GLN A 247 15.22 -18.28 -18.93
N SER A 248 15.24 -19.54 -18.49
CA SER A 248 16.47 -20.12 -17.95
C SER A 248 17.49 -20.16 -19.08
N GLU A 249 18.65 -19.53 -18.93
CA GLU A 249 19.75 -19.73 -19.86
C GLU A 249 20.08 -21.23 -19.88
N GLU A 250 19.62 -21.91 -20.94
CA GLU A 250 20.01 -23.27 -21.28
C GLU A 250 21.50 -23.20 -21.64
N ASN A 251 22.32 -23.89 -20.86
CA ASN A 251 23.76 -24.00 -21.06
C ASN A 251 24.09 -25.35 -21.70
#